data_AF-A0A8C2Q165-F1
#
_entry.id   AF-A0A8C2Q165-F1
#
_cell.length_a   1.000
_cell.length_b   1.000
_cell.length_c   1.000
_cell.angle_alpha   90.00
_cell.angle_beta   90.00
_cell.angle_gamma   90.00
#
_symmetry.space_group_name_H-M   'P 1'
#
loop_
_entity.id
_entity.type
_entity.pdbx_description
1 polymer ?
#
loop_
_entity_poly.entity_id
_entity_poly.type
_entity_poly.pdbx_seq_one_letter_code
_entity_poly.pdbx_strand_id
1 'polypeptide(L)'
;MTRVGSELIPRAASATGLDTSVVENWIGNYKRSQMTNASSEPRPSKAKVHIRELSPYNLFCRDIFKNKGTMNDIKGRWATLGEDSKQEYIQEAAALRAHGQAQDLSPEIRDAQIKMHLKKLKLEVSKLEDLGVETAILSFDHKKSSLEVFELSSKGATDFLDSTDTVNNFALHFKASSSAATPSTREHVSVLVGKVKDLFNQKYKEAGGTGRLPYQSLVNQGLTIKVSGLPNSLTLKKPSFYGRNQLVGILQAADDITFEIGK
;
A
#
# COMPACT_ATOMS: atom_id res chain seq x y z
N MET A 1 -23.57 29.48 22.52
CA MET A 1 -22.74 28.81 21.49
C MET A 1 -22.73 27.31 21.78
N THR A 2 -23.36 26.48 20.92
CA THR A 2 -23.53 25.04 21.15
C THR A 2 -22.27 24.26 20.76
N ARG A 3 -21.48 23.79 21.74
CA ARG A 3 -20.48 22.72 21.56
C ARG A 3 -21.18 21.36 21.62
N VAL A 4 -20.57 20.34 21.01
CA VAL A 4 -20.96 18.92 21.20
C VAL A 4 -20.90 18.63 22.71
N GLY A 5 -21.96 18.06 23.28
CA GLY A 5 -22.09 17.86 24.73
C GLY A 5 -22.70 19.02 25.54
N SER A 6 -23.34 20.02 24.92
CA SER A 6 -24.06 21.07 25.68
C SER A 6 -25.41 20.58 26.21
N GLU A 7 -25.82 21.01 27.41
CA GLU A 7 -27.11 20.68 28.04
C GLU A 7 -28.37 21.09 27.23
N LEU A 8 -28.18 21.82 26.13
CA LEU A 8 -29.24 22.19 25.20
C LEU A 8 -29.62 21.06 24.23
N ILE A 9 -28.77 20.05 24.07
CA ILE A 9 -29.00 18.91 23.15
C ILE A 9 -30.09 17.97 23.70
N PRO A 10 -30.05 17.54 24.99
CA PRO A 10 -31.14 16.76 25.58
C PRO A 10 -32.46 17.54 25.59
N ARG A 11 -32.42 18.85 25.85
CA ARG A 11 -33.62 19.71 25.87
C ARG A 11 -34.26 19.86 24.48
N ALA A 12 -33.44 19.98 23.43
CA ALA A 12 -33.92 20.00 22.06
C ALA A 12 -34.45 18.64 21.60
N ALA A 13 -33.80 17.54 22.01
CA ALA A 13 -34.27 16.18 21.77
C ALA A 13 -35.65 15.94 22.43
N SER A 14 -35.83 16.33 23.69
CA SER A 14 -37.13 16.23 24.39
C SER A 14 -38.23 17.10 23.76
N ALA A 15 -37.90 18.29 23.25
CA ALA A 15 -38.88 19.18 22.62
C ALA A 15 -39.27 18.74 21.20
N THR A 16 -38.39 18.03 20.49
CA THR A 16 -38.63 17.59 19.10
C THR A 16 -39.02 16.12 18.99
N GLY A 17 -38.90 15.35 20.08
CA GLY A 17 -39.11 13.90 20.09
C GLY A 17 -38.04 13.12 19.31
N LEU A 18 -36.94 13.77 18.92
CA LEU A 18 -35.85 13.16 18.15
C LEU A 18 -34.72 12.69 19.06
N ASP A 19 -34.04 11.62 18.66
CA ASP A 19 -32.87 11.11 19.37
C ASP A 19 -31.74 12.16 19.41
N THR A 20 -31.03 12.24 20.53
CA THR A 20 -29.93 13.20 20.75
C THR A 20 -28.85 13.11 19.67
N SER A 21 -28.57 11.92 19.14
CA SER A 21 -27.59 11.71 18.05
C SER A 21 -28.01 12.35 16.72
N VAL A 22 -29.33 12.41 16.46
CA VAL A 22 -29.89 13.03 15.25
C VAL A 22 -29.77 14.55 15.34
N VAL A 23 -30.07 15.11 16.51
CA VAL A 23 -29.94 16.56 16.79
C VAL A 23 -28.47 16.99 16.68
N GLU A 24 -27.53 16.19 17.22
CA GLU A 24 -26.10 16.44 17.10
C GLU A 24 -25.62 16.42 15.64
N ASN A 25 -26.08 15.45 14.86
CA ASN A 25 -25.76 15.36 13.43
C ASN A 25 -26.32 16.55 12.65
N TRP A 26 -27.52 17.01 12.97
CA TRP A 26 -28.12 18.20 12.37
C TRP A 26 -27.32 19.47 12.67
N ILE A 27 -26.95 19.69 13.93
CA ILE A 27 -26.11 20.82 14.34
C ILE A 27 -24.75 20.76 13.63
N GLY A 28 -24.16 19.57 13.55
CA GLY A 28 -22.91 19.34 12.82
C GLY A 28 -23.02 19.64 11.33
N ASN A 29 -24.08 19.19 10.67
CA ASN A 29 -24.33 19.45 9.25
C ASN A 29 -24.63 20.92 8.98
N TYR A 30 -25.43 21.58 9.81
CA TYR A 30 -25.73 23.00 9.68
C TYR A 30 -24.46 23.86 9.80
N LYS A 31 -23.57 23.55 10.75
CA LYS A 31 -22.27 24.22 10.85
C LYS A 31 -21.37 23.99 9.64
N ARG A 32 -21.32 22.75 9.13
CA ARG A 32 -20.60 22.43 7.90
C ARG A 32 -21.15 23.22 6.70
N SER A 33 -22.47 23.39 6.62
CA SER A 33 -23.15 24.19 5.60
C SER A 33 -22.88 25.69 5.72
N GLN A 34 -22.83 26.23 6.94
CA GLN A 34 -22.44 27.63 7.19
C GLN A 34 -20.98 27.88 6.77
N MET A 35 -20.07 26.94 7.06
CA MET A 35 -18.66 26.99 6.62
C MET A 35 -18.48 26.88 5.10
N THR A 36 -19.40 26.23 4.38
CA THR A 36 -19.37 26.21 2.92
C THR A 36 -19.94 27.49 2.29
N ASN A 37 -20.86 28.17 2.97
CA ASN A 37 -21.51 29.39 2.46
C ASN A 37 -20.74 30.68 2.78
N ALA A 38 -19.80 30.66 3.73
CA ALA A 38 -18.97 31.81 4.10
C ALA A 38 -17.76 32.07 3.17
N SER A 39 -17.53 31.21 2.17
CA SER A 39 -16.45 31.35 1.19
C SER A 39 -17.07 31.62 -0.18
N SER A 40 -17.06 32.88 -0.63
CA SER A 40 -17.58 33.30 -1.94
C SER A 40 -16.71 32.88 -3.13
N GLU A 41 -15.62 32.15 -2.91
CA GLU A 41 -14.93 31.43 -3.98
C GLU A 41 -15.53 30.03 -4.14
N PRO A 42 -15.93 29.61 -5.36
CA PRO A 42 -16.25 28.22 -5.60
C PRO A 42 -14.98 27.44 -5.29
N ARG A 43 -15.00 26.63 -4.20
CA ARG A 43 -13.92 25.67 -3.98
C ARG A 43 -13.76 24.92 -5.30
N PRO A 44 -12.55 24.88 -5.91
CA PRO A 44 -12.33 23.98 -7.02
C PRO A 44 -12.80 22.63 -6.50
N SER A 45 -13.78 22.03 -7.19
CA SER A 45 -14.16 20.66 -6.89
C SER A 45 -12.86 19.90 -7.00
N LYS A 46 -12.25 19.53 -5.86
CA LYS A 46 -11.02 18.75 -5.89
C LYS A 46 -11.39 17.56 -6.72
N ALA A 47 -10.91 17.51 -7.96
CA ALA A 47 -11.17 16.41 -8.85
C ALA A 47 -10.84 15.18 -8.02
N LYS A 48 -11.81 14.31 -7.77
CA LYS A 48 -11.57 13.12 -6.97
C LYS A 48 -10.50 12.36 -7.73
N VAL A 49 -9.24 12.52 -7.31
CA VAL A 49 -8.10 11.87 -7.93
C VAL A 49 -8.40 10.39 -7.78
N HIS A 50 -8.69 9.74 -8.91
CA HIS A 50 -9.16 8.37 -8.91
C HIS A 50 -7.95 7.45 -8.75
N ILE A 51 -7.58 7.20 -7.49
CA ILE A 51 -6.38 6.42 -7.12
C ILE A 51 -6.60 4.91 -7.32
N ARG A 52 -7.86 4.46 -7.43
CA ARG A 52 -8.17 3.04 -7.61
C ARG A 52 -7.83 2.65 -9.04
N GLU A 53 -7.13 1.52 -9.18
CA GLU A 53 -6.97 0.87 -10.47
C GLU A 53 -8.35 0.76 -11.13
N LEU A 54 -8.48 1.37 -12.30
CA LEU A 54 -9.71 1.35 -13.07
C LEU A 54 -9.85 -0.06 -13.65
N SER A 55 -10.40 -0.96 -12.83
CA SER A 55 -10.93 -2.24 -13.29
C SER A 55 -11.94 -1.98 -14.42
N PRO A 56 -12.08 -2.89 -15.40
CA PRO A 56 -13.10 -2.78 -16.44
C PRO A 56 -14.50 -2.51 -15.85
N TYR A 57 -14.79 -3.17 -14.72
CA TYR A 57 -16.03 -2.95 -13.97
C TYR A 57 -16.12 -1.53 -13.36
N ASN A 58 -15.01 -0.97 -12.87
CA ASN A 58 -14.98 0.37 -12.31
C ASN A 58 -15.17 1.45 -13.40
N LEU A 59 -14.65 1.23 -14.61
CA LEU A 59 -14.89 2.09 -15.77
C LEU A 59 -16.35 2.08 -16.18
N PHE A 60 -16.93 0.89 -16.26
CA PHE A 60 -18.35 0.73 -16.50
C PHE A 60 -19.19 1.46 -15.45
N CYS A 61 -18.89 1.27 -14.16
CA CYS A 61 -19.57 1.99 -13.08
C CYS A 61 -19.43 3.51 -13.24
N ARG A 62 -18.23 4.01 -13.56
CA ARG A 62 -17.95 5.44 -13.79
C ARG A 62 -18.85 6.00 -14.88
N ASP A 63 -19.01 5.29 -15.99
CA ASP A 63 -19.77 5.78 -17.15
C ASP A 63 -21.28 5.75 -16.89
N ILE A 64 -21.76 4.72 -16.18
CA ILE A 64 -23.15 4.68 -15.70
C ILE A 64 -23.44 5.86 -14.77
N PHE A 65 -22.54 6.16 -13.82
CA PHE A 65 -22.72 7.30 -12.90
C PHE A 65 -22.61 8.66 -13.60
N LYS A 66 -21.75 8.80 -14.63
CA LYS A 66 -21.69 10.02 -15.45
C LYS A 66 -22.99 10.28 -16.21
N ASN A 67 -23.67 9.22 -16.64
CA ASN A 67 -24.95 9.28 -17.35
C ASN A 67 -26.17 9.28 -16.42
N LYS A 68 -26.01 9.70 -15.15
CA LYS A 68 -27.07 9.75 -14.11
C LYS A 68 -27.72 8.40 -13.77
N GLY A 69 -27.04 7.29 -14.03
CA GLY A 69 -27.50 5.95 -13.64
C GLY A 69 -27.36 5.70 -12.14
N THR A 70 -28.16 4.76 -11.63
CA THR A 70 -28.23 4.40 -10.21
C THR A 70 -27.44 3.11 -9.94
N MET A 71 -27.04 2.86 -8.69
CA MET A 71 -26.31 1.64 -8.30
C MET A 71 -27.07 0.34 -8.68
N ASN A 72 -28.40 0.35 -8.65
CA ASN A 72 -29.23 -0.78 -9.05
C ASN A 72 -29.14 -1.09 -10.55
N ASP A 73 -28.89 -0.09 -11.39
CA ASP A 73 -28.73 -0.25 -12.84
C ASP A 73 -27.42 -0.97 -13.19
N ILE A 74 -26.39 -0.80 -12.37
CA ILE A 74 -25.03 -1.33 -12.60
C ILE A 74 -25.01 -2.86 -12.55
N LYS A 75 -25.66 -3.45 -11.54
CA LYS A 75 -25.60 -4.90 -11.30
C LYS A 75 -26.32 -5.70 -12.40
N GLY A 76 -27.44 -5.19 -12.90
CA GLY A 76 -28.17 -5.79 -14.02
C GLY A 76 -27.44 -5.60 -15.34
N ARG A 77 -27.00 -4.37 -15.64
CA ARG A 77 -26.44 -4.02 -16.94
C ARG A 77 -25.05 -4.61 -17.21
N TRP A 78 -24.22 -4.82 -16.19
CA TRP A 78 -22.91 -5.47 -16.38
C TRP A 78 -23.05 -6.95 -16.78
N ALA A 79 -24.03 -7.65 -16.21
CA ALA A 79 -24.28 -9.06 -16.52
C ALA A 79 -24.84 -9.24 -17.94
N THR A 80 -25.70 -8.31 -18.39
CA THR A 80 -26.29 -8.30 -19.74
C THR A 80 -25.41 -7.63 -20.79
N LEU A 81 -24.24 -7.10 -20.40
CA LEU A 81 -23.33 -6.44 -21.33
C LEU A 81 -22.72 -7.50 -22.27
N GLY A 82 -22.84 -7.25 -23.57
CA GLY A 82 -22.26 -8.12 -24.61
C GLY A 82 -20.75 -8.25 -24.46
N GLU A 83 -20.20 -9.38 -24.92
CA GLU A 83 -18.78 -9.69 -24.77
C GLU A 83 -17.88 -8.64 -25.44
N ASP A 84 -18.32 -8.08 -26.57
CA ASP A 84 -17.60 -7.02 -27.29
C ASP A 84 -17.47 -5.74 -26.47
N SER A 85 -18.57 -5.28 -25.85
CA SER A 85 -18.54 -4.08 -24.99
C SER A 85 -17.78 -4.32 -23.68
N LYS A 86 -17.79 -5.54 -23.12
CA LYS A 86 -16.90 -5.89 -22.01
C LYS A 86 -15.44 -5.82 -22.42
N GLN A 87 -15.13 -6.26 -23.63
CA GLN A 87 -13.77 -6.24 -24.18
C GLN A 87 -13.27 -4.81 -24.42
N GLU A 88 -14.14 -3.89 -24.84
CA GLU A 88 -13.83 -2.45 -24.90
C GLU A 88 -13.40 -1.90 -23.53
N TYR A 89 -14.16 -2.18 -22.46
CA TYR A 89 -13.78 -1.78 -21.10
C TYR A 89 -12.48 -2.45 -20.61
N ILE A 90 -12.20 -3.68 -21.04
CA ILE A 90 -10.94 -4.38 -20.74
C ILE A 90 -9.77 -3.69 -21.44
N GLN A 91 -9.92 -3.34 -22.71
CA GLN A 91 -8.90 -2.64 -23.48
C GLN A 91 -8.69 -1.20 -22.97
N GLU A 92 -9.75 -0.46 -22.64
CA GLU A 92 -9.65 0.86 -22.02
C GLU A 92 -8.96 0.79 -20.66
N ALA A 93 -9.32 -0.17 -19.81
CA ALA A 93 -8.65 -0.41 -18.53
C ALA A 93 -7.17 -0.74 -18.73
N ALA A 94 -6.83 -1.58 -19.71
CA ALA A 94 -5.45 -1.93 -20.04
C ALA A 94 -4.67 -0.71 -20.56
N ALA A 95 -5.27 0.10 -21.44
CA ALA A 95 -4.67 1.32 -21.97
C ALA A 95 -4.44 2.37 -20.87
N LEU A 96 -5.40 2.55 -19.96
CA LEU A 96 -5.26 3.46 -18.82
C LEU A 96 -4.21 2.98 -17.82
N ARG A 97 -4.06 1.66 -17.63
CA ARG A 97 -2.95 1.08 -16.84
C ARG A 97 -1.61 1.32 -17.51
N ALA A 98 -1.51 1.09 -18.82
CA ALA A 98 -0.28 1.34 -19.58
C ALA A 98 0.10 2.82 -19.58
N HIS A 99 -0.88 3.71 -19.76
CA HIS A 99 -0.68 5.16 -19.72
C HIS A 99 -0.35 5.68 -18.31
N GLY A 100 -0.97 5.13 -17.27
CA GLY A 100 -0.65 5.44 -15.87
C GLY A 100 0.71 4.92 -15.40
N GLN A 101 1.27 3.92 -16.09
CA GLN A 101 2.65 3.46 -15.90
C GLN A 101 3.68 4.29 -16.70
N ALA A 102 3.26 4.89 -17.82
CA ALA A 102 4.13 5.64 -18.74
C ALA A 102 4.20 7.15 -18.45
N GLN A 103 3.16 7.76 -17.86
CA GLN A 103 3.23 9.14 -17.40
C GLN A 103 3.89 9.21 -16.03
N ASP A 104 4.94 10.02 -15.93
CA ASP A 104 5.45 10.56 -14.68
C ASP A 104 4.23 11.02 -13.86
N LEU A 105 3.94 10.31 -12.76
CA LEU A 105 2.74 10.56 -11.97
C LEU A 105 2.71 12.04 -11.60
N SER A 106 1.66 12.75 -12.04
CA SER A 106 1.41 14.11 -11.60
C SER A 106 1.59 14.18 -10.07
N PRO A 107 2.27 15.20 -9.52
CA PRO A 107 2.59 15.26 -8.09
C PRO A 107 1.40 14.96 -7.19
N GLU A 108 0.20 15.39 -7.58
CA GLU A 108 -1.04 15.14 -6.84
C GLU A 108 -1.44 13.66 -6.80
N ILE A 109 -1.28 12.92 -7.90
CA ILE A 109 -1.60 11.49 -7.99
C ILE A 109 -0.61 10.69 -7.16
N ARG A 110 0.68 11.04 -7.26
CA ARG A 110 1.74 10.42 -6.46
C ARG A 110 1.47 10.59 -4.97
N ASP A 111 1.20 11.82 -4.53
CA ASP A 111 0.91 12.10 -3.13
C ASP A 111 -0.32 11.34 -2.62
N ALA A 112 -1.33 11.20 -3.48
CA ALA A 112 -2.54 10.46 -3.16
C ALA A 112 -2.29 8.95 -3.03
N GLN A 113 -1.44 8.37 -3.89
CA GLN A 113 -0.98 6.98 -3.78
C GLN A 113 -0.15 6.77 -2.52
N ILE A 114 0.82 7.65 -2.23
CA ILE A 114 1.63 7.59 -1.01
C ILE A 114 0.70 7.57 0.20
N LYS A 115 -0.23 8.53 0.30
CA LYS A 115 -1.22 8.58 1.40
C LYS A 115 -2.05 7.30 1.52
N MET A 116 -2.42 6.67 0.41
CA MET A 116 -3.11 5.38 0.43
C MET A 116 -2.24 4.28 1.06
N HIS A 117 -0.98 4.16 0.66
CA HIS A 117 -0.07 3.16 1.21
C HIS A 117 0.24 3.42 2.69
N LEU A 118 0.48 4.67 3.08
CA LEU A 118 0.70 5.05 4.48
C LEU A 118 -0.50 4.68 5.37
N LYS A 119 -1.73 4.85 4.87
CA LYS A 119 -2.94 4.40 5.58
C LYS A 119 -2.99 2.88 5.75
N LYS A 120 -2.58 2.11 4.73
CA LYS A 120 -2.51 0.64 4.82
C LYS A 120 -1.45 0.21 5.83
N LEU A 121 -0.28 0.85 5.83
CA LEU A 121 0.77 0.59 6.82
C LEU A 121 0.30 0.89 8.24
N LYS A 122 -0.40 2.02 8.46
CA LYS A 122 -0.99 2.35 9.76
C LYS A 122 -1.94 1.26 10.27
N LEU A 123 -2.80 0.76 9.40
CA LEU A 123 -3.70 -0.34 9.75
C LEU A 123 -2.92 -1.61 10.09
N GLU A 124 -1.86 -1.92 9.34
CA GLU A 124 -1.08 -3.14 9.56
C GLU A 124 -0.23 -3.06 10.83
N VAL A 125 0.37 -1.91 11.14
CA VAL A 125 1.09 -1.67 12.40
C VAL A 125 0.15 -1.88 13.60
N SER A 126 -1.08 -1.37 13.53
CA SER A 126 -2.08 -1.60 14.59
C SER A 126 -2.36 -3.09 14.80
N LYS A 127 -2.52 -3.88 13.73
CA LYS A 127 -2.74 -5.33 13.87
C LYS A 127 -1.54 -6.07 14.45
N LEU A 128 -0.32 -5.63 14.12
CA LEU A 128 0.90 -6.20 14.67
C LEU A 128 1.03 -5.86 16.16
N GLU A 129 0.70 -4.64 16.55
CA GLU A 129 0.65 -4.21 17.95
C GLU A 129 -0.38 -5.01 18.75
N ASP A 130 -1.57 -5.29 18.20
CA ASP A 130 -2.57 -6.17 18.83
C ASP A 130 -2.05 -7.60 19.08
N LEU A 131 -1.06 -8.04 18.30
CA LEU A 131 -0.38 -9.33 18.46
C LEU A 131 0.86 -9.24 19.36
N GLY A 132 1.13 -8.09 19.98
CA GLY A 132 2.27 -7.85 20.86
C GLY A 132 3.59 -7.58 20.13
N VAL A 133 3.54 -7.22 18.84
CA VAL A 133 4.73 -6.92 18.03
C VAL A 133 4.96 -5.42 17.97
N GLU A 134 6.02 -4.95 18.62
CA GLU A 134 6.47 -3.56 18.52
C GLU A 134 7.04 -3.28 17.13
N THR A 135 6.50 -2.27 16.45
CA THR A 135 6.82 -1.95 15.05
C THR A 135 7.05 -0.45 14.88
N ALA A 136 8.16 -0.07 14.23
CA ALA A 136 8.43 1.30 13.81
C ALA A 136 8.64 1.37 12.29
N ILE A 137 8.09 2.40 11.65
CA ILE A 137 8.20 2.69 10.23
C ILE A 137 8.63 4.14 10.06
N LEU A 138 9.76 4.34 9.39
CA LEU A 138 10.26 5.65 8.95
C LEU A 138 10.29 5.69 7.43
N SER A 139 9.83 6.79 6.83
CA SER A 139 9.78 6.96 5.38
C SER A 139 10.18 8.37 4.98
N PHE A 140 11.06 8.49 3.98
CA PHE A 140 11.55 9.76 3.45
C PHE A 140 11.26 9.87 1.95
N ASP A 141 10.55 10.92 1.54
CA ASP A 141 10.22 11.17 0.14
C ASP A 141 11.30 12.05 -0.53
N HIS A 142 12.12 11.43 -1.37
CA HIS A 142 13.18 12.12 -2.12
C HIS A 142 12.64 13.12 -3.15
N LYS A 143 11.36 13.01 -3.52
CA LYS A 143 10.72 13.89 -4.49
C LYS A 143 9.92 15.03 -3.83
N LYS A 144 9.92 15.11 -2.49
CA LYS A 144 9.32 16.23 -1.74
C LYS A 144 10.46 17.10 -1.21
N SER A 145 10.33 18.41 -1.38
CA SER A 145 11.34 19.36 -0.90
C SER A 145 11.33 19.53 0.62
N SER A 146 10.27 19.08 1.30
CA SER A 146 10.21 19.07 2.77
C SER A 146 11.08 17.95 3.31
N LEU A 147 11.97 18.27 4.26
CA LEU A 147 12.77 17.31 5.02
C LEU A 147 11.95 16.50 6.04
N GLU A 148 10.66 16.33 5.78
CA GLU A 148 9.73 15.64 6.68
C GLU A 148 9.88 14.13 6.49
N VAL A 149 10.28 13.46 7.57
CA VAL A 149 10.16 12.01 7.69
C VAL A 149 8.74 11.69 8.11
N PHE A 150 8.08 10.80 7.37
CA PHE A 150 6.86 10.19 7.86
C PHE A 150 7.23 9.12 8.88
N GLU A 151 6.73 9.28 10.09
CA GLU A 151 6.87 8.35 11.20
C GLU A 151 5.54 7.67 11.51
N LEU A 152 5.60 6.37 11.76
CA LEU A 152 4.50 5.56 12.28
C LEU A 152 5.08 4.46 13.17
N SER A 153 4.70 4.43 14.43
CA SER A 153 5.21 3.47 15.42
C SER A 153 4.07 2.97 16.33
N SER A 154 4.26 1.77 16.89
CA SER A 154 3.49 1.27 18.04
C SER A 154 3.95 1.96 19.33
N LYS A 155 3.17 1.83 20.41
CA LYS A 155 3.41 2.59 21.64
C LYS A 155 4.82 2.42 22.22
N GLY A 156 5.32 1.18 22.34
CA GLY A 156 6.66 0.94 22.88
C GLY A 156 7.77 1.36 21.91
N ALA A 157 7.51 1.27 20.61
CA ALA A 157 8.45 1.71 19.58
C ALA A 157 8.57 3.25 19.50
N THR A 158 7.52 4.01 19.84
CA THR A 158 7.58 5.48 19.92
C THR A 158 8.60 5.96 20.94
N ASP A 159 8.56 5.41 22.17
CA ASP A 159 9.50 5.78 23.24
C ASP A 159 10.96 5.53 22.82
N PHE A 160 11.21 4.45 22.08
CA PHE A 160 12.53 4.14 21.54
C PHE A 160 12.99 5.19 20.51
N LEU A 161 12.13 5.56 19.56
CA LEU A 161 12.47 6.54 18.53
C LEU A 161 12.80 7.91 19.14
N ASP A 162 12.04 8.34 20.15
CA ASP A 162 12.24 9.60 20.85
C ASP A 162 13.55 9.62 21.65
N SER A 163 13.89 8.50 22.30
CA SER A 163 15.11 8.39 23.11
C SER A 163 16.41 8.40 22.30
N THR A 164 16.35 8.03 21.02
CA THR A 164 17.52 7.79 20.15
C THR A 164 17.72 8.83 19.06
N ASP A 165 16.84 9.84 18.97
CA ASP A 165 16.78 10.82 17.88
C ASP A 165 16.81 10.15 16.48
N THR A 166 16.27 8.94 16.38
CA THR A 166 16.40 8.08 15.18
C THR A 166 15.74 8.74 13.97
N VAL A 167 14.63 9.45 14.17
CA VAL A 167 13.90 10.14 13.10
C VAL A 167 14.77 11.22 12.44
N ASN A 168 15.45 12.03 13.25
CA ASN A 168 16.33 13.09 12.76
C ASN A 168 17.57 12.50 12.09
N ASN A 169 18.20 11.51 12.71
CA ASN A 169 19.35 10.80 12.13
C ASN A 169 18.99 10.18 10.76
N PHE A 170 17.79 9.60 10.64
CA PHE A 170 17.26 9.07 9.40
C PHE A 170 17.08 10.18 8.35
N ALA A 171 16.48 11.33 8.73
CA ALA A 171 16.33 12.47 7.84
C ALA A 171 17.68 12.99 7.32
N LEU A 172 18.67 13.13 8.21
CA LEU A 172 20.01 13.62 7.88
C LEU A 172 20.75 12.69 6.92
N HIS A 173 20.64 11.37 7.11
CA HIS A 173 21.28 10.38 6.23
C HIS A 173 20.84 10.54 4.76
N PHE A 174 19.53 10.70 4.52
CA PHE A 174 19.01 10.88 3.17
C PHE A 174 19.21 12.30 2.64
N LYS A 175 19.28 13.32 3.51
CA LYS A 175 19.69 14.68 3.15
C LYS A 175 21.13 14.72 2.64
N ALA A 176 22.08 14.10 3.34
CA ALA A 176 23.49 14.06 2.94
C ALA A 176 23.68 13.28 1.62
N SER A 177 22.95 12.18 1.46
CA SER A 177 22.99 11.36 0.25
C SER A 177 22.36 12.03 -0.99
N SER A 178 21.46 13.00 -0.78
CA SER A 178 20.87 13.80 -1.87
C SER A 178 21.88 14.77 -2.50
N SER A 179 22.94 15.17 -1.79
CA SER A 179 23.97 16.08 -2.31
C SER A 179 25.18 15.34 -2.92
N ALA A 180 25.41 14.08 -2.54
CA ALA A 180 26.46 13.23 -3.11
C ALA A 180 25.86 12.27 -4.14
N ALA A 181 25.57 12.77 -5.35
CA ALA A 181 25.05 11.97 -6.45
C ALA A 181 26.05 10.89 -6.89
N THR A 182 25.94 9.70 -6.32
CA THR A 182 26.33 8.47 -7.01
C THR A 182 25.03 7.71 -7.33
N PRO A 183 24.68 7.56 -8.62
CA PRO A 183 23.56 6.72 -9.02
C PRO A 183 24.01 5.26 -8.89
N SER A 184 24.03 4.75 -7.65
CA SER A 184 23.94 3.32 -7.44
C SER A 184 22.57 2.92 -7.99
N THR A 185 22.54 2.29 -9.17
CA THR A 185 21.35 1.68 -9.77
C THR A 185 20.85 0.59 -8.82
N ARG A 186 20.13 1.02 -7.78
CA ARG A 186 19.58 0.14 -6.76
C ARG A 186 18.34 -0.51 -7.36
N GLU A 187 18.52 -1.71 -7.93
CA GLU A 187 17.43 -2.49 -8.51
C GLU A 187 16.23 -2.60 -7.54
N HIS A 188 15.01 -2.55 -8.08
CA HIS A 188 13.81 -2.62 -7.25
C HIS A 188 13.73 -3.97 -6.52
N VAL A 189 13.24 -3.99 -5.28
CA VAL A 189 13.19 -5.22 -4.46
C VAL A 189 12.38 -6.32 -5.15
N SER A 190 11.30 -5.97 -5.88
CA SER A 190 10.55 -6.96 -6.65
C SER A 190 11.37 -7.66 -7.74
N VAL A 191 12.33 -6.95 -8.34
CA VAL A 191 13.24 -7.50 -9.35
C VAL A 191 14.22 -8.47 -8.68
N LEU A 192 14.79 -8.09 -7.53
CA LEU A 192 15.68 -8.96 -6.76
C LEU A 192 14.96 -10.24 -6.29
N VAL A 193 13.73 -10.11 -5.78
CA VAL A 193 12.87 -11.26 -5.42
C VAL A 193 12.62 -12.16 -6.63
N GLY A 194 12.38 -11.57 -7.80
CA GLY A 194 12.25 -12.30 -9.06
C GLY A 194 13.51 -13.09 -9.42
N LYS A 195 14.67 -12.43 -9.43
CA LYS A 195 15.97 -13.05 -9.74
C LYS A 195 16.31 -14.19 -8.78
N VAL A 196 16.14 -13.99 -7.47
CA VAL A 196 16.41 -15.04 -6.47
C VAL A 196 15.46 -16.22 -6.63
N LYS A 197 14.18 -15.96 -6.92
CA LYS A 197 13.21 -17.03 -7.19
C LYS A 197 13.62 -17.85 -8.42
N ASP A 198 14.08 -17.20 -9.47
CA ASP A 198 14.48 -17.89 -10.70
C ASP A 198 15.79 -18.67 -10.48
N LEU A 199 16.76 -18.11 -9.75
CA LEU A 199 17.97 -18.79 -9.30
C LEU A 199 17.65 -20.07 -8.51
N PHE A 200 16.79 -19.98 -7.50
CA PHE A 200 16.42 -21.16 -6.71
C PHE A 200 15.69 -22.22 -7.53
N ASN A 201 14.82 -21.82 -8.46
CA ASN A 201 14.18 -22.76 -9.36
C ASN A 201 15.19 -23.43 -10.30
N GLN A 202 16.21 -22.70 -10.75
CA GLN A 202 17.28 -23.25 -11.58
C GLN A 202 18.10 -24.28 -10.80
N LYS A 203 18.63 -23.91 -9.62
CA LYS A 203 19.40 -24.84 -8.77
C LYS A 203 18.60 -26.08 -8.37
N TYR A 204 17.29 -25.92 -8.11
CA TYR A 204 16.41 -27.04 -7.85
C TYR A 204 16.27 -28.01 -9.04
N LYS A 205 16.18 -27.48 -10.27
CA LYS A 205 16.14 -28.31 -11.49
C LYS A 205 17.46 -29.02 -11.74
N GLU A 206 18.59 -28.36 -11.49
CA GLU A 206 19.92 -28.96 -11.55
C GLU A 206 20.06 -30.13 -10.58
N ALA A 207 19.43 -30.03 -9.40
CA ALA A 207 19.38 -31.09 -8.40
C ALA A 207 18.41 -32.25 -8.73
N GLY A 208 17.76 -32.24 -9.90
CA GLY A 208 16.81 -33.26 -10.34
C GLY A 208 15.34 -32.97 -10.01
N GLY A 209 15.03 -31.77 -9.52
CA GLY A 209 13.66 -31.33 -9.24
C GLY A 209 12.89 -30.95 -10.51
N THR A 210 11.57 -31.13 -10.51
CA THR A 210 10.71 -30.74 -11.63
C THR A 210 9.94 -29.45 -11.32
N GLY A 211 9.86 -28.55 -12.32
CA GLY A 211 9.04 -27.34 -12.23
C GLY A 211 9.59 -26.26 -11.29
N ARG A 212 8.78 -25.87 -10.29
CA ARG A 212 9.07 -24.80 -9.32
C ARG A 212 9.42 -25.40 -7.98
N LEU A 213 10.32 -24.74 -7.24
CA LEU A 213 10.71 -25.17 -5.90
C LEU A 213 9.48 -25.21 -4.95
N PRO A 214 9.11 -26.38 -4.41
CA PRO A 214 7.89 -26.54 -3.61
C PRO A 214 8.13 -26.13 -2.16
N TYR A 215 8.12 -24.81 -1.89
CA TYR A 215 8.33 -24.27 -0.54
C TYR A 215 7.36 -24.82 0.52
N GLN A 216 6.15 -25.23 0.14
CA GLN A 216 5.18 -25.83 1.08
C GLN A 216 5.58 -27.24 1.50
N SER A 217 6.06 -28.06 0.56
CA SER A 217 6.50 -29.43 0.86
C SER A 217 7.74 -29.46 1.74
N LEU A 218 8.60 -28.44 1.63
CA LEU A 218 9.74 -28.23 2.53
C LEU A 218 9.29 -27.96 3.97
N VAL A 219 8.30 -27.10 4.14
CA VAL A 219 7.77 -26.76 5.48
C VAL A 219 7.04 -27.95 6.09
N ASN A 220 6.32 -28.73 5.28
CA ASN A 220 5.56 -29.89 5.73
C ASN A 220 6.39 -31.19 5.82
N GLN A 221 7.72 -31.11 5.71
CA GLN A 221 8.66 -32.25 5.76
C GLN A 221 8.40 -33.36 4.71
N GLY A 222 7.63 -33.08 3.65
CA GLY A 222 7.33 -34.04 2.60
C GLY A 222 8.45 -34.20 1.55
N LEU A 223 9.42 -33.29 1.53
CA LEU A 223 10.59 -33.34 0.66
C LEU A 223 11.80 -32.80 1.44
N THR A 224 12.89 -33.56 1.49
CA THR A 224 14.13 -33.10 2.13
C THR A 224 15.01 -32.46 1.07
N ILE A 225 15.15 -31.13 1.07
CA ILE A 225 16.15 -30.44 0.23
C ILE A 225 17.22 -29.88 1.14
N LYS A 226 18.44 -30.38 0.97
CA LYS A 226 19.62 -29.77 1.59
C LYS A 226 20.12 -28.66 0.66
N VAL A 227 20.38 -27.49 1.24
CA VAL A 227 20.96 -26.36 0.51
C VAL A 227 22.28 -26.01 1.16
N SER A 228 23.33 -25.96 0.35
CA SER A 228 24.67 -25.50 0.71
C SER A 228 25.02 -24.21 -0.01
N GLY A 229 25.99 -23.46 0.51
CA GLY A 229 26.47 -22.22 -0.11
C GLY A 229 25.59 -20.99 0.08
N LEU A 230 24.52 -21.06 0.89
CA LEU A 230 23.74 -19.87 1.24
C LEU A 230 24.56 -18.93 2.14
N PRO A 231 24.59 -17.62 1.84
CA PRO A 231 25.36 -16.65 2.62
C PRO A 231 24.78 -16.48 4.03
N ASN A 232 25.63 -16.13 5.00
CA ASN A 232 25.26 -15.79 6.38
C ASN A 232 24.45 -16.88 7.12
N SER A 233 24.63 -18.15 6.75
CA SER A 233 23.89 -19.29 7.35
C SER A 233 22.36 -19.13 7.24
N LEU A 234 21.86 -18.48 6.17
CA LEU A 234 20.44 -18.32 5.95
C LEU A 234 19.75 -19.67 5.69
N THR A 235 18.57 -19.85 6.28
CA THR A 235 17.70 -20.98 5.96
C THR A 235 16.96 -20.74 4.64
N LEU A 236 16.76 -21.79 3.84
CA LEU A 236 15.94 -21.73 2.63
C LEU A 236 14.48 -21.36 2.97
N LYS A 237 14.01 -20.24 2.44
CA LYS A 237 12.66 -19.68 2.60
C LYS A 237 12.18 -19.13 1.27
N LYS A 238 10.89 -18.78 1.19
CA LYS A 238 10.34 -18.08 0.03
C LYS A 238 11.09 -16.75 -0.17
N PRO A 239 11.50 -16.39 -1.41
CA PRO A 239 12.28 -15.19 -1.68
C PRO A 239 11.65 -13.89 -1.17
N SER A 240 10.31 -13.82 -1.07
CA SER A 240 9.59 -12.67 -0.53
C SER A 240 9.82 -12.41 0.96
N PHE A 241 10.38 -13.37 1.71
CA PHE A 241 10.67 -13.23 3.13
C PHE A 241 12.10 -12.72 3.39
N TYR A 242 12.93 -12.60 2.36
CA TYR A 242 14.27 -12.06 2.50
C TYR A 242 14.26 -10.54 2.39
N GLY A 243 15.07 -9.90 3.23
CA GLY A 243 15.37 -8.47 3.12
C GLY A 243 16.27 -8.18 1.91
N ARG A 244 16.34 -6.90 1.51
CA ARG A 244 17.15 -6.47 0.35
C ARG A 244 18.59 -6.99 0.38
N ASN A 245 19.28 -6.83 1.51
CA ASN A 245 20.69 -7.23 1.63
C ASN A 245 20.86 -8.74 1.54
N GLN A 246 19.89 -9.51 2.07
CA GLN A 246 19.87 -10.96 1.94
C GLN A 246 19.66 -11.38 0.49
N LEU A 247 18.72 -10.74 -0.23
CA LEU A 247 18.49 -11.01 -1.66
C LEU A 247 19.74 -10.72 -2.50
N VAL A 248 20.42 -9.59 -2.27
CA VAL A 248 21.66 -9.24 -2.97
C VAL A 248 22.77 -10.25 -2.64
N GLY A 249 22.95 -10.59 -1.37
CA GLY A 249 23.95 -11.58 -0.96
C GLY A 249 23.71 -12.95 -1.59
N ILE A 250 22.46 -13.40 -1.66
CA ILE A 250 22.09 -14.67 -2.31
C ILE A 250 22.44 -14.64 -3.81
N LEU A 251 22.19 -13.51 -4.49
CA LEU A 251 22.54 -13.37 -5.91
C LEU A 251 24.05 -13.30 -6.15
N GLN A 252 24.82 -12.75 -5.20
CA GLN A 252 26.28 -12.70 -5.28
C GLN A 252 26.91 -14.08 -5.06
N ALA A 253 26.34 -14.88 -4.16
CA ALA A 253 26.76 -16.26 -3.90
C ALA A 253 26.06 -17.27 -4.83
N ALA A 254 25.51 -16.84 -5.96
CA ALA A 254 24.70 -17.70 -6.84
C ALA A 254 25.46 -18.94 -7.35
N ASP A 255 26.77 -18.80 -7.57
CA ASP A 255 27.62 -19.88 -8.06
C ASP A 255 27.91 -20.92 -6.96
N ASP A 256 28.04 -20.48 -5.71
CA ASP A 256 28.31 -21.34 -4.55
C ASP A 256 27.08 -22.11 -4.08
N ILE A 257 25.88 -21.64 -4.41
CA ILE A 257 24.62 -22.25 -3.98
C ILE A 257 24.37 -23.55 -4.72
N THR A 258 24.21 -24.62 -3.95
CA THR A 258 23.91 -25.97 -4.46
C THR A 258 22.73 -26.59 -3.71
N PHE A 259 21.91 -27.33 -4.44
CA PHE A 259 20.73 -28.00 -3.93
C PHE A 259 20.93 -29.50 -4.04
N GLU A 260 20.58 -30.23 -3.00
CA GLU A 260 20.57 -31.69 -2.99
C GLU A 260 19.19 -32.17 -2.54
N ILE A 261 18.52 -32.96 -3.38
CA ILE A 261 17.23 -33.56 -3.04
C ILE A 261 17.51 -34.90 -2.35
N GLY A 262 17.19 -34.97 -1.07
CA GLY A 262 17.18 -36.21 -0.30
C GLY A 262 16.06 -37.11 -0.80
N LYS A 263 16.42 -38.35 -1.15
CA LYS A 263 15.48 -39.44 -1.43
C LYS A 263 14.85 -39.96 -0.15
#